data_AF-A0A7U3Q1W4-F1
#
_entry.id   AF-A0A7U3Q1W4-F1
#
_cell.length_a   1.000
_cell.length_b   1.000
_cell.length_c   1.000
_cell.angle_alpha   90.00
_cell.angle_beta   90.00
_cell.angle_gamma   90.00
#
_symmetry.space_group_name_H-M   'P 1'
#
loop_
_entity.id
_entity.type
_entity.pdbx_description
1 polymer ?
#
loop_
_entity_poly.entity_id
_entity_poly.type
_entity_poly.pdbx_seq_one_letter_code
_entity_poly.pdbx_strand_id
1 'polypeptide(L)'
;MDDHRPQCQGAIAGLKHGNGGDAANRPKCATGANILTLPAELQLAISNLLVYPDALSLKHTNRTFYGLVDTGVVLKIDWLVSRRKLHLECPNDRGCDLRSDLQFCRGSFALLMKRRREHIECDCRPGIGCIVYGTPTCSHRQRSPGRWRSRVHIKITIELCGILLALLPVLLVWLWTAVSRWCNGTAH
;
A
#
# COMPACT_ATOMS: atom_id res chain seq x y z
N MET A 1 6.10 31.93 -5.89
CA MET A 1 6.40 30.76 -6.73
C MET A 1 5.44 29.67 -6.30
N ASP A 2 4.22 29.86 -6.78
CA ASP A 2 2.99 29.42 -6.16
C ASP A 2 2.66 28.01 -6.66
N ASP A 3 2.77 27.04 -5.76
CA ASP A 3 2.51 25.63 -6.02
C ASP A 3 0.99 25.39 -6.07
N HIS A 4 0.37 25.72 -7.21
CA HIS A 4 -0.98 25.31 -7.53
C HIS A 4 -1.01 23.77 -7.70
N ARG A 5 -1.17 23.08 -6.57
CA ARG A 5 -1.41 21.63 -6.50
C ARG A 5 -2.85 21.33 -6.96
N PRO A 6 -3.07 20.62 -8.09
CA PRO A 6 -4.40 20.21 -8.49
C PRO A 6 -4.90 19.14 -7.51
N GLN A 7 -5.98 19.48 -6.81
CA GLN A 7 -6.70 18.55 -5.96
C GLN A 7 -7.43 17.56 -6.86
N CYS A 8 -6.89 16.36 -7.01
CA CYS A 8 -7.62 15.20 -7.53
C CYS A 8 -8.77 14.93 -6.58
N GLN A 9 -9.91 15.57 -6.84
CA GLN A 9 -11.22 15.18 -6.34
C GLN A 9 -11.65 14.01 -7.23
N GLY A 10 -12.12 12.94 -6.60
CA GLY A 10 -12.64 11.79 -7.31
C GLY A 10 -13.87 12.21 -8.11
N ALA A 11 -13.71 12.39 -9.42
CA ALA A 11 -14.82 12.44 -10.35
C ALA A 11 -15.36 11.01 -10.48
N ILE A 12 -16.24 10.62 -9.56
CA ILE A 12 -17.26 9.63 -9.89
C ILE A 12 -18.21 10.38 -10.82
N ALA A 13 -18.05 10.18 -12.13
CA ALA A 13 -18.99 10.70 -13.10
C ALA A 13 -20.37 10.13 -12.76
N GLY A 14 -21.24 10.99 -12.25
CA GLY A 14 -22.60 10.67 -11.89
C GLY A 14 -23.40 10.31 -13.14
N LEU A 15 -23.84 9.04 -13.21
CA LEU A 15 -25.05 8.69 -13.91
C LEU A 15 -26.22 9.24 -13.08
N LYS A 16 -26.68 10.45 -13.42
CA LYS A 16 -28.01 10.90 -13.01
C LYS A 16 -29.04 10.05 -13.76
N HIS A 17 -29.90 9.36 -13.03
CA HIS A 17 -31.15 8.84 -13.55
C HIS A 17 -32.28 9.14 -12.56
N GLY A 18 -33.29 9.85 -13.06
CA GLY A 18 -34.70 9.49 -12.90
C GLY A 18 -35.26 9.40 -11.48
N ASN A 19 -36.06 10.41 -11.16
CA ASN A 19 -37.17 10.36 -10.21
C ASN A 19 -38.18 9.24 -10.57
N GLY A 20 -38.87 8.68 -9.57
CA GLY A 20 -40.10 7.89 -9.76
C GLY A 20 -39.90 6.37 -9.73
N GLY A 21 -40.72 5.71 -8.91
CA GLY A 21 -40.54 4.32 -8.47
C GLY A 21 -40.71 3.24 -9.53
N ASP A 22 -40.07 2.10 -9.27
CA ASP A 22 -40.46 0.75 -9.71
C ASP A 22 -39.65 -0.27 -8.89
N ALA A 23 -40.22 -0.74 -7.79
CA ALA A 23 -39.61 -1.69 -6.85
C ALA A 23 -39.64 -3.16 -7.35
N ALA A 24 -39.50 -3.40 -8.66
CA ALA A 24 -39.72 -4.72 -9.25
C ALA A 24 -38.83 -5.04 -10.47
N ASN A 25 -37.53 -4.70 -10.45
CA ASN A 25 -36.56 -5.38 -11.32
C ASN A 25 -35.14 -5.23 -10.78
N ARG A 26 -34.82 -5.93 -9.68
CA ARG A 26 -33.41 -6.06 -9.28
C ARG A 26 -32.79 -7.07 -10.25
N PRO A 27 -31.80 -6.71 -11.09
CA PRO A 27 -31.16 -7.69 -11.96
C PRO A 27 -30.62 -8.80 -11.06
N LYS A 28 -31.06 -10.04 -11.30
CA LYS A 28 -30.45 -11.22 -10.68
C LYS A 28 -28.96 -11.07 -10.93
N CYS A 29 -28.19 -10.90 -9.85
CA CYS A 29 -26.74 -10.96 -9.90
C CYS A 29 -26.43 -12.30 -10.56
N ALA A 30 -26.04 -12.27 -11.84
CA ALA A 30 -25.69 -13.47 -12.56
C ALA A 30 -24.59 -14.11 -11.74
N THR A 31 -24.89 -15.22 -11.08
CA THR A 31 -23.90 -15.98 -10.32
C THR A 31 -22.78 -16.29 -11.30
N GLY A 32 -21.66 -15.61 -11.06
CA GLY A 32 -20.73 -15.19 -12.09
C GLY A 32 -20.09 -16.35 -12.83
N ALA A 33 -19.85 -16.13 -14.12
CA ALA A 33 -18.92 -16.95 -14.89
C ALA A 33 -17.60 -17.04 -14.12
N ASN A 34 -17.26 -18.23 -13.63
CA ASN A 34 -16.00 -18.47 -12.95
C ASN A 34 -14.92 -18.68 -14.01
N ILE A 35 -13.72 -18.13 -13.80
CA ILE A 35 -12.57 -18.37 -14.71
C ILE A 35 -12.32 -19.88 -14.87
N LEU A 36 -12.61 -20.67 -13.84
CA LEU A 36 -12.50 -22.13 -13.84
C LEU A 36 -13.49 -22.85 -14.78
N THR A 37 -14.60 -22.20 -15.14
CA THR A 37 -15.58 -22.76 -16.10
C THR A 37 -15.20 -22.56 -17.56
N LEU A 38 -14.18 -21.72 -17.83
CA LEU A 38 -13.66 -21.54 -19.18
C LEU A 38 -12.81 -22.75 -19.59
N PRO A 39 -12.78 -23.10 -20.89
CA PRO A 39 -11.80 -24.04 -21.43
C PRO A 39 -10.36 -23.63 -21.14
N ALA A 40 -9.46 -24.62 -21.02
CA ALA A 40 -8.05 -24.42 -20.71
C ALA A 40 -7.35 -23.47 -21.68
N GLU A 41 -7.72 -23.47 -22.96
CA GLU A 41 -7.18 -22.54 -23.97
C GLU A 41 -7.46 -21.08 -23.64
N LEU A 42 -8.67 -20.77 -23.18
CA LEU A 42 -9.03 -19.41 -22.78
C LEU A 42 -8.35 -19.04 -21.45
N GLN A 43 -8.23 -19.98 -20.53
CA GLN A 43 -7.48 -19.79 -19.30
C GLN A 43 -6.01 -19.47 -19.58
N LEU A 44 -5.40 -20.18 -20.52
CA LEU A 44 -4.02 -19.96 -20.95
C LEU A 44 -3.87 -18.61 -21.66
N ALA A 45 -4.78 -18.29 -22.58
CA ALA A 45 -4.80 -17.00 -23.27
C ALA A 45 -4.90 -15.83 -22.29
N ILE A 46 -5.79 -15.93 -21.29
CA ILE A 46 -5.89 -14.94 -20.21
C ILE A 46 -4.57 -14.87 -19.45
N SER A 47 -3.98 -16.00 -19.07
CA SER A 47 -2.74 -16.06 -18.30
C SER A 47 -1.57 -15.33 -18.98
N ASN A 48 -1.49 -15.39 -20.30
CA ASN A 48 -0.45 -14.74 -21.11
C ASN A 48 -0.58 -13.22 -21.17
N LEU A 49 -1.74 -12.66 -20.82
CA LEU A 49 -1.97 -11.21 -20.77
C LEU A 49 -1.56 -10.61 -19.42
N LEU A 50 -1.31 -11.43 -18.39
CA LEU A 50 -0.97 -10.93 -17.07
C LEU A 50 0.51 -10.58 -16.95
N VAL A 51 0.78 -9.48 -16.27
CA VAL A 51 2.12 -9.10 -15.84
C VAL A 51 2.58 -10.03 -14.71
N TYR A 52 3.88 -10.30 -14.61
CA TYR A 52 4.49 -11.22 -13.63
C TYR A 52 3.79 -11.33 -12.25
N PRO A 53 3.64 -10.24 -11.46
CA PRO A 53 3.02 -10.34 -10.14
C PRO A 53 1.57 -10.83 -10.15
N ASP A 54 0.82 -10.53 -11.20
CA ASP A 54 -0.58 -10.94 -11.33
C ASP A 54 -0.66 -12.38 -11.85
N ALA A 55 0.22 -12.76 -12.78
CA ALA A 55 0.38 -14.14 -13.24
C ALA A 55 0.79 -15.09 -12.11
N LEU A 56 1.76 -14.68 -11.28
CA LEU A 56 2.17 -15.45 -10.10
C LEU A 56 1.03 -15.59 -9.09
N SER A 57 0.25 -14.52 -8.89
CA SER A 57 -0.93 -14.58 -8.02
C SER A 57 -1.94 -15.59 -8.57
N LEU A 58 -2.25 -15.55 -9.87
CA LEU A 58 -3.15 -16.49 -10.53
C LEU A 58 -2.67 -17.94 -10.38
N LYS A 59 -1.38 -18.19 -10.61
CA LYS A 59 -0.73 -19.50 -10.46
C LYS A 59 -0.95 -20.12 -9.08
N HIS A 60 -0.96 -19.30 -8.03
CA HIS A 60 -1.15 -19.75 -6.65
C HIS A 60 -2.62 -19.77 -6.17
N THR A 61 -3.59 -19.39 -7.01
CA THR A 61 -5.02 -19.45 -6.62
C THR A 61 -5.61 -20.87 -6.66
N ASN A 62 -5.20 -21.70 -7.60
CA ASN A 62 -5.75 -23.04 -7.82
C ASN A 62 -4.67 -23.98 -8.38
N ARG A 63 -4.76 -25.28 -8.03
CA ARG A 63 -3.93 -26.35 -8.60
C ARG A 63 -3.96 -26.40 -10.14
N THR A 64 -5.11 -26.15 -10.77
CA THR A 64 -5.22 -26.12 -12.24
C THR A 64 -4.32 -25.04 -12.84
N PHE A 65 -4.37 -23.83 -12.29
CA PHE A 65 -3.51 -22.72 -12.74
C PHE A 65 -2.04 -22.93 -12.40
N TYR A 66 -1.74 -23.66 -11.32
CA TYR A 66 -0.34 -23.91 -10.93
C TYR A 66 0.48 -24.60 -12.03
N GLY A 67 -0.14 -25.55 -12.75
CA GLY A 67 0.49 -26.25 -13.86
C GLY A 67 0.34 -25.56 -15.22
N LEU A 68 -0.67 -24.70 -15.36
CA LEU A 68 -1.02 -24.07 -16.64
C LEU A 68 -0.36 -22.70 -16.85
N VAL A 69 -0.21 -21.90 -15.79
CA VAL A 69 0.34 -20.54 -15.86
C VAL A 69 1.86 -20.59 -15.84
N ASP A 70 2.48 -20.09 -16.91
CA ASP A 70 3.94 -19.93 -16.98
C ASP A 70 4.39 -18.61 -16.32
N THR A 71 5.30 -18.73 -15.35
CA THR A 71 5.96 -17.61 -14.65
C THR A 71 7.47 -17.65 -14.91
N GLY A 72 7.82 -17.92 -16.17
CA GLY A 72 9.19 -18.02 -16.63
C GLY A 72 10.03 -16.76 -16.47
N VAL A 73 11.33 -16.89 -16.75
CA VAL A 73 12.32 -15.82 -16.61
C VAL A 73 12.00 -14.61 -17.49
N VAL A 74 11.47 -14.83 -18.70
CA VAL A 74 11.12 -13.77 -19.65
C VAL A 74 10.11 -12.80 -19.04
N LEU A 75 9.05 -13.32 -18.41
CA LEU A 75 8.01 -12.52 -17.78
C LEU A 75 8.55 -11.69 -16.61
N LYS A 76 9.49 -12.24 -15.84
CA LYS A 76 10.17 -11.53 -14.74
C LYS A 76 11.03 -10.38 -15.27
N ILE A 77 11.81 -10.64 -16.32
CA ILE A 77 12.67 -9.63 -16.95
C ILE A 77 11.81 -8.51 -17.53
N ASP A 78 10.76 -8.84 -18.28
CA ASP A 78 9.89 -7.84 -18.90
C ASP A 78 9.23 -6.93 -17.84
N TRP A 79 8.81 -7.51 -16.72
CA TRP A 79 8.31 -6.74 -15.57
C TRP A 79 9.38 -5.81 -14.97
N LEU A 80 10.61 -6.29 -14.76
CA LEU A 80 11.72 -5.48 -14.24
C LEU A 80 12.12 -4.35 -15.20
N VAL A 81 12.17 -4.64 -16.51
CA VAL A 81 12.45 -3.67 -17.56
C VAL A 81 11.36 -2.59 -17.57
N SER A 82 10.10 -2.99 -17.51
CA SER A 82 8.97 -2.07 -17.43
C SER A 82 9.03 -1.17 -16.20
N ARG A 83 9.39 -1.71 -15.03
CA ARG A 83 9.63 -0.89 -13.81
C ARG A 83 10.76 0.11 -13.99
N ARG A 84 11.88 -0.31 -14.59
CA ARG A 84 13.03 0.58 -14.83
C ARG A 84 12.68 1.71 -15.80
N LYS A 85 11.91 1.42 -16.86
CA LYS A 85 11.40 2.44 -17.80
C LYS A 85 10.55 3.50 -17.12
N LEU A 86 9.78 3.09 -16.10
CA LEU A 86 8.95 3.99 -15.28
C LEU A 86 9.74 4.66 -14.14
N HIS A 87 11.06 4.50 -14.10
CA HIS A 87 11.94 5.01 -13.04
C HIS A 87 11.49 4.61 -11.62
N LEU A 88 10.89 3.43 -11.50
CA LEU A 88 10.49 2.85 -10.22
C LEU A 88 11.64 2.09 -9.59
N GLU A 89 11.59 1.95 -8.27
CA GLU A 89 12.58 1.15 -7.54
C GLU A 89 12.50 -0.32 -7.97
N CYS A 90 13.64 -0.90 -8.35
CA CYS A 90 13.77 -2.32 -8.63
C CYS A 90 14.32 -3.05 -7.40
N PRO A 91 13.95 -4.33 -7.17
CA PRO A 91 14.53 -5.12 -6.10
C PRO A 91 16.05 -5.21 -6.32
N ASN A 92 16.83 -4.69 -5.36
CA ASN A 92 18.29 -4.60 -5.43
C ASN A 92 18.98 -5.51 -4.40
N ASP A 93 18.24 -6.46 -3.82
CA ASP A 93 18.82 -7.41 -2.89
C ASP A 93 19.69 -8.42 -3.66
N ARG A 94 20.87 -8.73 -3.11
CA ARG A 94 21.80 -9.74 -3.66
C ARG A 94 21.20 -11.16 -3.77
N GLY A 95 19.97 -11.36 -3.29
CA GLY A 95 19.24 -12.62 -3.37
C GLY A 95 18.11 -12.66 -4.39
N CYS A 96 17.97 -11.67 -5.27
CA CYS A 96 16.95 -11.67 -6.32
C CYS A 96 17.41 -12.53 -7.52
N ASP A 97 17.27 -13.86 -7.40
CA ASP A 97 17.57 -14.78 -8.49
C ASP A 97 16.34 -15.01 -9.39
N LEU A 98 16.53 -14.83 -10.70
CA LEU A 98 15.47 -15.05 -11.70
C LEU A 98 15.07 -16.53 -11.86
N ARG A 99 15.91 -17.46 -11.37
CA ARG A 99 15.82 -18.91 -11.60
C ARG A 99 14.50 -19.53 -11.13
N SER A 100 13.92 -19.05 -10.02
CA SER A 100 12.66 -19.57 -9.48
C SER A 100 11.82 -18.45 -8.89
N ASP A 101 10.50 -18.64 -8.82
CA ASP A 101 9.60 -17.66 -8.18
C ASP A 101 9.93 -17.48 -6.69
N LEU A 102 10.27 -18.56 -6.01
CA LEU A 102 10.60 -18.53 -4.58
C LEU A 102 11.87 -17.71 -4.31
N GLN A 103 12.91 -17.86 -5.13
CA GLN A 103 14.13 -17.05 -4.98
C GLN A 103 13.88 -15.60 -5.41
N PHE A 104 13.14 -15.39 -6.50
CA PHE A 104 12.83 -14.04 -7.00
C PHE A 104 12.01 -13.22 -6.00
N CYS A 105 11.07 -13.86 -5.29
CA CYS A 105 10.20 -13.20 -4.32
C CYS A 105 10.86 -12.98 -2.94
N ARG A 106 12.14 -13.30 -2.74
CA ARG A 106 12.84 -13.05 -1.48
C ARG A 106 13.16 -11.55 -1.31
N GLY A 107 13.13 -11.10 -0.06
CA GLY A 107 13.54 -9.74 0.32
C GLY A 107 12.53 -8.65 -0.06
N SER A 108 13.02 -7.63 -0.77
CA SER A 108 12.30 -6.39 -1.13
C SER A 108 11.05 -6.59 -2.01
N PHE A 109 10.86 -7.77 -2.62
CA PHE A 109 9.67 -8.06 -3.42
C PHE A 109 8.36 -7.89 -2.64
N ALA A 110 8.31 -8.32 -1.37
CA ALA A 110 7.11 -8.16 -0.54
C ALA A 110 6.75 -6.68 -0.32
N LEU A 111 7.76 -5.82 -0.12
CA LEU A 111 7.57 -4.38 0.01
C LEU A 111 7.12 -3.75 -1.31
N LEU A 112 7.70 -4.16 -2.43
CA LEU A 112 7.29 -3.72 -3.77
C LEU A 112 5.82 -4.07 -4.05
N MET A 113 5.41 -5.30 -3.73
CA MET A 113 4.04 -5.75 -3.88
C MET A 113 3.09 -4.98 -2.95
N LYS A 114 3.51 -4.67 -1.72
CA LYS A 114 2.73 -3.82 -0.81
C LYS A 114 2.56 -2.41 -1.38
N ARG A 115 3.64 -1.76 -1.84
CA ARG A 115 3.59 -0.42 -2.46
C ARG A 115 2.74 -0.38 -3.72
N ARG A 116 2.78 -1.44 -4.55
CA ARG A 116 1.92 -1.59 -5.73
C ARG A 116 0.45 -1.65 -5.32
N ARG A 117 0.07 -2.49 -4.34
CA ARG A 117 -1.31 -2.61 -3.85
C ARG A 117 -1.84 -1.34 -3.19
N GLU A 118 -0.99 -0.61 -2.49
CA GLU A 118 -1.34 0.67 -1.86
C GLU A 118 -1.31 1.85 -2.86
N HIS A 119 -1.02 1.58 -4.14
CA HIS A 119 -0.88 2.57 -5.21
C HIS A 119 0.10 3.71 -4.84
N ILE A 120 1.10 3.43 -4.00
CA ILE A 120 2.06 4.44 -3.51
C ILE A 120 2.88 5.02 -4.66
N GLU A 121 3.26 4.15 -5.59
CA GLU A 121 4.08 4.46 -6.77
C GLU A 121 3.26 5.11 -7.90
N CYS A 122 1.92 5.10 -7.81
CA CYS A 122 1.05 5.67 -8.83
C CYS A 122 0.94 7.19 -8.71
N ASP A 123 0.60 7.86 -9.81
CA ASP A 123 0.29 9.28 -9.81
C ASP A 123 -1.12 9.58 -10.35
N CYS A 124 -1.64 10.73 -9.93
CA CYS A 124 -2.94 11.21 -10.38
C CYS A 124 -2.82 12.18 -11.56
N ARG A 125 -1.61 12.68 -11.85
CA ARG A 125 -1.32 13.53 -13.02
C ARG A 125 -1.12 12.67 -14.29
N PRO A 126 -1.47 13.20 -15.47
CA PRO A 126 -1.18 12.53 -16.74
C PRO A 126 0.34 12.50 -16.95
N GLY A 127 0.93 11.32 -16.82
CA GLY A 127 2.37 11.09 -16.92
C GLY A 127 2.72 9.65 -16.53
N ILE A 128 2.63 9.35 -15.23
CA ILE A 128 2.84 7.98 -14.70
C ILE A 128 1.52 7.21 -14.59
N GLY A 129 0.44 7.89 -14.20
CA GLY A 129 -0.88 7.26 -14.05
C GLY A 129 -0.92 6.14 -13.01
N CYS A 130 -1.81 5.17 -13.23
CA CYS A 130 -1.99 3.99 -12.39
C CYS A 130 -1.22 2.80 -12.95
N ILE A 131 -0.12 2.43 -12.30
CA ILE A 131 0.74 1.30 -12.69
C ILE A 131 0.03 -0.05 -12.49
N VAL A 132 -0.93 -0.12 -11.57
CA VAL A 132 -1.66 -1.37 -11.28
C VAL A 132 -2.64 -1.71 -12.40
N TYR A 133 -3.37 -0.71 -12.90
CA TYR A 133 -4.43 -0.90 -13.89
C TYR A 133 -4.04 -0.43 -15.30
N GLY A 134 -2.86 0.17 -15.47
CA GLY A 134 -2.43 0.75 -16.75
C GLY A 134 -3.23 1.98 -17.19
N THR A 135 -3.92 2.67 -16.28
CA THR A 135 -4.76 3.83 -16.59
C THR A 135 -3.97 5.14 -16.52
N PRO A 136 -4.33 6.20 -17.27
CA PRO A 136 -3.59 7.47 -17.26
C PRO A 136 -3.68 8.23 -15.93
N THR A 137 -4.65 7.89 -15.08
CA THR A 137 -4.86 8.51 -13.76
C THR A 137 -5.19 7.44 -12.72
N CYS A 138 -4.63 7.59 -11.51
CA CYS A 138 -4.91 6.70 -10.39
C CYS A 138 -5.93 7.32 -9.40
N SER A 139 -7.12 6.72 -9.31
CA SER A 139 -8.17 7.08 -8.32
C SER A 139 -7.93 6.46 -6.94
N HIS A 140 -7.30 5.28 -6.89
CA HIS A 140 -7.10 4.49 -5.67
C HIS A 140 -5.89 4.92 -4.83
N ARG A 141 -5.14 5.92 -5.29
CA ARG A 141 -3.96 6.40 -4.57
C ARG A 141 -4.41 7.00 -3.25
N GLN A 142 -4.12 6.32 -2.14
CA GLN A 142 -4.27 6.92 -0.84
C GLN A 142 -3.26 8.06 -0.73
N ARG A 143 -3.75 9.29 -0.65
CA ARG A 143 -2.93 10.43 -0.22
C ARG A 143 -2.56 10.17 1.23
N SER A 144 -1.45 9.48 1.46
CA SER A 144 -0.93 9.29 2.81
C SER A 144 -0.82 10.65 3.50
N PRO A 145 -1.63 10.94 4.54
CA PRO A 145 -1.43 12.13 5.37
C PRO A 145 -0.23 11.93 6.31
N GLY A 146 0.53 10.85 6.15
CA GLY A 146 1.58 10.39 7.05
C GLY A 146 2.72 11.39 7.24
N ARG A 147 2.99 12.26 6.25
CA ARG A 147 4.00 13.32 6.41
C ARG A 147 3.58 14.36 7.46
N TRP A 148 2.28 14.61 7.61
CA TRP A 148 1.77 15.50 8.65
C TRP A 148 1.79 14.78 10.00
N ARG A 149 1.21 13.57 10.09
CA ARG A 149 1.19 12.76 11.34
C ARG A 149 2.58 12.50 11.92
N SER A 150 3.57 12.18 11.11
CA SER A 150 4.95 11.95 11.57
C SER A 150 5.58 13.22 12.14
N ARG A 151 5.36 14.39 11.51
CA ARG A 151 5.83 15.67 12.05
C ARG A 151 5.14 16.04 13.36
N VAL A 152 3.84 15.77 13.50
CA VAL A 152 3.13 16.02 14.77
C VAL A 152 3.66 15.12 15.87
N HIS A 153 3.89 13.84 15.58
CA HIS A 153 4.46 12.90 16.54
C HIS A 153 5.84 13.33 17.03
N ILE A 154 6.77 13.69 16.13
CA ILE A 154 8.12 14.14 16.50
C ILE A 154 8.08 15.40 17.37
N LYS A 155 7.22 16.36 17.02
CA LYS A 155 7.10 17.60 17.80
C LYS A 155 6.51 17.33 19.18
N ILE A 156 5.50 16.47 19.30
CA ILE A 156 4.90 16.07 20.57
C ILE A 156 5.92 15.36 21.48
N THR A 157 6.74 14.45 20.96
CA THR A 157 7.74 13.75 21.79
C THR A 157 8.82 14.69 22.32
N ILE A 158 9.24 15.69 21.54
CA ILE A 158 10.24 16.68 21.99
C ILE A 158 9.69 17.52 23.14
N GLU A 159 8.48 18.05 23.00
CA GLU A 159 7.83 18.86 24.05
C GLU A 159 7.60 18.04 25.33
N LEU A 160 7.12 16.80 25.21
CA LEU A 160 6.92 15.91 26.36
C LEU A 160 8.24 15.55 27.08
N CYS A 161 9.32 15.31 26.33
CA CYS A 161 10.64 15.09 26.93
C CYS A 161 11.14 16.33 27.69
N GLY A 162 10.93 17.53 27.14
CA GLY A 162 11.29 18.78 27.81
C GLY A 162 10.53 18.98 29.13
N ILE A 163 9.22 18.75 29.12
CA ILE A 163 8.37 18.84 30.32
C ILE A 163 8.78 17.80 31.37
N LEU A 164 9.05 16.56 30.96
CA LEU A 164 9.47 15.49 31.87
C LEU A 164 10.81 15.82 32.54
N LEU A 165 11.78 16.35 31.77
CA LEU A 165 13.07 16.80 32.30
C LEU A 165 12.92 17.98 33.28
N ALA A 166 11.98 18.88 33.04
CA ALA A 166 11.70 20.01 33.94
C ALA A 166 10.98 19.60 35.23
N LEU A 167 10.13 18.56 35.19
CA LEU A 167 9.41 18.06 36.37
C LEU A 167 10.30 17.23 37.31
N LEU A 168 11.33 16.59 36.79
CA LEU A 168 12.25 15.74 37.55
C LEU A 168 12.93 16.47 38.72
N PRO A 169 13.56 17.66 38.56
CA PRO A 169 14.14 18.39 39.69
C PRO A 169 13.09 18.91 40.67
N VAL A 170 11.90 19.29 40.19
CA VAL A 170 10.79 19.74 41.05
C VAL A 170 10.33 18.60 41.96
N LEU A 171 10.21 17.38 41.43
CA LEU A 171 9.89 16.18 42.20
C LEU A 171 10.99 15.83 43.20
N LEU A 172 12.26 15.95 42.81
CA LEU A 172 13.39 15.70 43.72
C LEU A 172 13.41 16.69 44.89
N VAL A 173 13.19 17.97 44.63
CA VAL A 173 13.10 19.00 45.69
C VAL A 173 11.87 18.75 46.57
N TRP A 174 10.73 18.43 45.98
CA TRP A 174 9.51 18.13 46.72
C TRP A 174 9.71 16.92 47.65
N LEU A 175 10.30 15.84 47.15
CA LEU A 175 10.66 14.64 47.94
C LEU A 175 11.65 15.00 49.05
N TRP A 176 12.68 15.81 48.77
CA TRP A 176 13.62 16.29 49.79
C TRP A 176 12.92 17.06 50.91
N THR A 177 12.01 17.98 50.55
CA THR A 177 11.24 18.75 51.55
C THR A 177 10.26 17.88 52.34
N ALA A 178 9.67 16.85 51.72
CA ALA A 178 8.81 15.90 52.40
C ALA A 178 9.60 15.03 53.39
N VAL A 179 10.76 14.51 52.98
CA VAL A 179 11.65 13.70 53.83
C VAL A 179 12.21 14.52 55.00
N SER A 180 12.69 15.73 54.74
CA SER A 180 13.18 16.63 55.80
C SER A 180 12.10 17.03 56.80
N ARG A 181 10.86 17.26 56.35
CA ARG A 181 9.71 17.47 57.25
C ARG A 181 9.39 16.23 58.08
N TRP A 182 9.48 15.03 57.50
CA TRP A 182 9.22 13.78 58.20
C TRP A 182 10.28 13.50 59.28
N CYS A 183 11.57 13.72 58.98
CA CYS A 183 12.65 13.56 59.97
C CYS A 183 12.64 14.62 61.08
N ASN A 184 12.23 15.85 60.80
CA ASN A 184 12.14 16.91 61.83
C ASN A 184 10.92 16.77 62.74
N GLY A 185 9.90 15.99 62.34
CA GLY A 185 8.69 15.76 63.12
C GLY A 185 8.82 14.69 64.21
N THR A 186 9.92 13.94 64.27
CA THR A 186 10.16 12.87 65.25
C THR A 186 11.02 13.30 66.44
N ALA A 187 11.30 14.59 66.59
CA ALA A 187 12.18 15.14 67.63
C ALA A 187 11.44 15.84 68.80
N HIS A 188 10.14 15.60 68.97
CA HIS A 188 9.36 16.09 70.11
C HIS A 188 8.65 14.95 70.84
#